data_AF-G2FTF9-F1
#
_entry.id   AF-G2FTF9-F1
#
_cell.length_a   1.000
_cell.length_b   1.000
_cell.length_c   1.000
_cell.angle_alpha   90.00
_cell.angle_beta   90.00
_cell.angle_gamma   90.00
#
_symmetry.space_group_name_H-M   'P 1'
#
loop_
_entity.id
_entity.type
_entity.pdbx_description
1 polymer ?
#
loop_
_entity_poly.entity_id
_entity_poly.type
_entity_poly.pdbx_seq_one_letter_code
_entity_poly.pdbx_strand_id
1 'polypeptide(L)' 'MNRLREAMKERGITQKELQELTGIRQNVISRIINEKVKTSISLETARKFSKALNKPIEYLFPE' A
#
# COMPACT_ATOMS: atom_id res chain seq x y z
N MET A 1 -12.93 2.92 -4.13
CA MET A 1 -11.68 2.48 -4.78
C MET A 1 -10.52 2.74 -3.83
N ASN A 2 -9.51 1.87 -3.78
CA ASN A 2 -8.39 2.01 -2.85
C ASN A 2 -7.16 2.55 -3.60
N ARG A 3 -6.63 3.71 -3.17
CA ARG A 3 -5.48 4.39 -3.78
C ARG A 3 -4.22 3.54 -3.83
N LEU A 4 -4.02 2.65 -2.85
CA LEU A 4 -2.90 1.70 -2.86
C LEU A 4 -2.99 0.74 -4.05
N ARG A 5 -4.19 0.21 -4.34
CA ARG A 5 -4.42 -0.68 -5.49
C ARG A 5 -4.26 0.06 -6.82
N GLU A 6 -4.67 1.33 -6.88
CA GLU A 6 -4.46 2.18 -8.06
C GLU A 6 -2.97 2.41 -8.32
N ALA A 7 -2.21 2.81 -7.30
CA ALA A 7 -0.76 3.01 -7.42
C ALA A 7 -0.01 1.73 -7.83
N MET A 8 -0.45 0.56 -7.35
CA MET A 8 0.11 -0.73 -7.80
C MET A 8 -0.17 -1.00 -9.28
N LYS A 9 -1.39 -0.72 -9.75
CA LYS A 9 -1.77 -0.88 -11.16
C LYS A 9 -0.99 0.07 -12.05
N GLU A 10 -0.84 1.33 -11.65
CA GLU A 10 -0.04 2.33 -12.38
C GLU A 10 1.42 1.90 -12.51
N ARG A 11 1.98 1.27 -11.48
CA ARG A 11 3.35 0.75 -11.48
C ARG A 11 3.48 -0.62 -12.17
N GLY A 12 2.37 -1.29 -12.46
CA GLY A 12 2.35 -2.62 -13.08
C GLY A 12 2.83 -3.75 -12.17
N ILE A 13 2.63 -3.65 -10.85
CA ILE A 13 3.10 -4.67 -9.88
C ILE A 13 1.97 -5.40 -9.16
N THR A 14 2.25 -6.63 -8.75
CA THR A 14 1.39 -7.51 -7.95
C THR A 14 1.56 -7.27 -6.45
N GLN A 15 0.65 -7.84 -5.63
CA GLN A 15 0.81 -7.80 -4.16
C GLN A 15 2.03 -8.58 -3.69
N LYS A 16 2.45 -9.61 -4.43
CA LYS A 16 3.64 -10.40 -4.11
C LYS A 16 4.91 -9.58 -4.32
N GLU A 17 5.01 -8.88 -5.44
CA GLU A 17 6.13 -7.97 -5.71
C GLU A 17 6.13 -6.80 -4.72
N LEU A 18 4.96 -6.27 -4.34
CA LEU A 18 4.89 -5.25 -3.31
C LEU A 18 5.36 -5.77 -1.94
N GLN A 19 5.05 -7.02 -1.59
CA GLN A 19 5.61 -7.68 -0.41
C GLN A 19 7.13 -7.75 -0.50
N GLU A 20 7.69 -8.18 -1.63
CA GLU A 20 9.13 -8.29 -1.84
C GLU A 20 9.83 -6.92 -1.70
N LEU A 21 9.20 -5.85 -2.20
CA LEU A 21 9.73 -4.48 -2.12
C LEU A 21 9.63 -3.86 -0.72
N THR A 22 8.62 -4.23 0.08
CA THR A 22 8.32 -3.57 1.36
C THR A 22 8.64 -4.43 2.58
N GLY A 23 8.81 -5.74 2.41
CA GLY A 23 8.85 -6.73 3.48
C GLY A 23 7.51 -6.94 4.19
N ILE A 24 6.42 -6.32 3.72
CA ILE A 24 5.09 -6.44 4.33
C ILE A 24 4.41 -7.68 3.78
N ARG A 25 3.91 -8.54 4.67
CA ARG A 25 3.22 -9.78 4.28
C ARG A 25 2.02 -9.49 3.37
N GLN A 26 1.83 -10.31 2.34
CA GLN A 26 0.75 -10.18 1.36
C GLN A 26 -0.64 -10.14 2.02
N ASN A 27 -0.86 -10.90 3.11
CA ASN A 27 -2.14 -10.86 3.83
C ASN A 27 -2.44 -9.47 4.42
N VAL A 28 -1.42 -8.74 4.91
CA VAL A 28 -1.56 -7.36 5.40
C VAL A 28 -1.85 -6.42 4.24
N ILE A 29 -1.16 -6.57 3.10
CA ILE A 29 -1.40 -5.79 1.88
C ILE A 29 -2.84 -5.99 1.40
N SER A 30 -3.28 -7.25 1.28
CA SER A 30 -4.63 -7.61 0.88
C SER A 30 -5.68 -7.02 1.84
N ARG A 31 -5.42 -7.10 3.15
CA ARG A 31 -6.28 -6.49 4.17
C ARG A 31 -6.40 -4.98 3.98
N ILE A 32 -5.29 -4.27 3.82
CA ILE A 32 -5.28 -2.81 3.56
C ILE A 32 -6.03 -2.46 2.28
N ILE A 33 -5.89 -3.28 1.24
CA ILE A 33 -6.52 -3.03 -0.06
C ILE A 33 -8.04 -3.24 -0.01
N ASN A 34 -8.48 -4.33 0.62
CA ASN A 34 -9.86 -4.81 0.56
C ASN A 34 -10.72 -4.29 1.70
N GLU A 35 -10.18 -4.19 2.91
CA GLU A 35 -10.87 -3.57 4.03
C GLU A 35 -10.68 -2.07 3.90
N LYS A 36 -11.74 -1.28 4.12
CA LYS A 36 -11.62 0.16 4.34
C LYS A 36 -10.92 0.35 5.70
N VAL A 37 -9.63 0.01 5.77
CA VAL A 37 -8.79 0.18 6.95
C VAL A 37 -8.67 1.69 7.18
N LYS A 38 -9.69 2.25 7.82
CA LYS A 38 -9.64 3.54 8.50
C LYS A 38 -8.79 3.44 9.78
N THR A 39 -8.34 2.25 10.13
CA THR A 39 -7.70 1.89 11.38
C THR A 39 -6.18 1.75 11.21
N SER A 40 -5.47 2.80 11.59
CA SER A 40 -4.12 2.73 12.18
C SER A 40 -3.08 1.93 11.40
N ILE A 41 -2.89 2.21 10.11
CA ILE A 41 -1.65 1.81 9.44
C ILE A 41 -0.50 2.55 10.14
N SER A 42 0.54 1.82 10.56
CA SER A 42 1.70 2.48 11.18
C SER A 42 2.36 3.42 10.17
N LEU A 43 2.85 4.56 10.64
CA LEU A 43 3.56 5.52 9.78
C LEU A 43 4.78 4.88 9.08
N GLU A 44 5.41 3.89 9.71
CA GLU A 44 6.46 3.08 9.08
C GLU A 44 5.95 2.29 7.87
N THR A 45 4.80 1.63 8.01
CA THR A 45 4.16 0.87 6.93
C THR A 45 3.77 1.79 5.77
N ALA A 46 3.17 2.94 6.08
CA ALA A 46 2.82 3.95 5.09
C ALA A 46 4.06 4.47 4.33
N ARG A 47 5.16 4.74 5.04
CA ARG A 47 6.45 5.13 4.43
C ARG A 47 7.03 4.05 3.51
N LYS A 48 6.95 2.77 3.90
CA LYS A 48 7.41 1.66 3.04
C LYS A 48 6.64 1.61 1.73
N PHE A 49 5.31 1.72 1.78
CA PHE A 49 4.49 1.79 0.56
C PHE A 49 4.77 3.03 -0.28
N SER A 50 4.91 4.20 0.35
CA SER A 50 5.25 5.44 -0.35
C SER A 50 6.54 5.31 -1.15
N LYS A 51 7.60 4.78 -0.54
CA LYS A 51 8.88 4.52 -1.23
C LYS A 51 8.74 3.47 -2.33
N ALA A 52 8.08 2.34 -2.03
CA ALA A 52 7.93 1.24 -2.98
C ALA A 52 7.07 1.60 -4.20
N LEU A 53 6.10 2.50 -4.05
CA LEU A 53 5.19 2.90 -5.11
C LEU A 53 5.54 4.25 -5.74
N ASN A 54 6.51 4.97 -5.18
CA ASN A 54 6.89 6.33 -5.58
C ASN A 54 5.68 7.29 -5.59
N LYS A 55 4.91 7.28 -4.49
CA LYS A 55 3.75 8.14 -4.29
C LYS A 55 3.77 8.74 -2.88
N PRO A 56 3.26 9.98 -2.69
CA PRO A 56 3.08 10.55 -1.36
C PRO A 56 2.18 9.68 -0.47
N ILE A 57 2.38 9.73 0.85
CA ILE A 57 1.56 8.97 1.81
C ILE A 57 0.10 9.43 1.71
N GLU A 58 -0.11 10.73 1.57
CA GLU A 58 -1.41 11.41 1.44
C GLU A 58 -2.16 10.96 0.18
N TYR A 59 -1.42 10.61 -0.88
CA TYR A 59 -2.02 10.03 -2.09
C TYR A 59 -2.50 8.61 -1.83
N LEU A 60 -1.69 7.80 -1.15
CA LEU A 60 -1.98 6.38 -0.89
C LEU A 60 -3.05 6.19 0.20
N PHE A 61 -3.11 7.11 1.16
CA PHE A 61 -3.98 7.08 2.33
C PHE A 61 -4.60 8.47 2.57
N PRO A 62 -5.54 8.91 1.71
CA PRO A 62 -6.28 10.16 1.94
C PRO A 62 -7.24 10.02 3.14
N GLU A 63 -7.51 11.12 3.85
CA GLU A 63 -8.43 11.19 5.01
C GLU A 63 -9.86 10.69 4.71
#